data_AF-A0A4Q3S3G2-F1
#
_entry.id   AF-A0A4Q3S3G2-F1
#
_cell.length_a   1.000
_cell.length_b   1.000
_cell.length_c   1.000
_cell.angle_alpha   90.00
_cell.angle_beta   90.00
_cell.angle_gamma   90.00
#
_symmetry.space_group_name_H-M   'P 1'
#
loop_
_entity.id
_entity.type
_entity.pdbx_description
1 polymer ?
#
loop_
_entity_poly.entity_id
_entity_poly.type
_entity_poly.pdbx_seq_one_letter_code
_entity_poly.pdbx_strand_id
1 'polypeptide(L)'
;MSLRFQALEALTNKREINVENTKKITAIFGSNVFTLKTAREFLSDEAYKSLVNSTKSGQKIDRIMANQIATGMRAWAENKGVTHFTHWFQPLTGTTAEKHDSFFTLKGDGTPIEQFEGDSLIQQEPDASSFPSGGLRATFEARGYTAWDP
;
A
#
# COMPACT_ATOMS: atom_id res chain seq x y z
N MET A 1 12.24 44.82 -1.79
CA MET A 1 10.81 44.49 -1.58
C MET A 1 10.76 43.31 -0.60
N SER A 2 10.01 43.39 0.50
CA SER A 2 10.01 42.34 1.54
C SER A 2 9.29 41.07 1.08
N LEU A 3 9.77 39.89 1.53
CA LEU A 3 9.16 38.57 1.28
C LEU A 3 7.65 38.55 1.59
N ARG A 4 7.21 39.34 2.58
CA ARG A 4 5.79 39.50 2.94
C ARG A 4 4.96 40.04 1.78
N PHE A 5 5.45 41.06 1.07
CA PHE A 5 4.69 41.68 -0.02
C PHE A 5 4.64 40.78 -1.25
N GLN A 6 5.71 40.04 -1.54
CA GLN A 6 5.73 39.03 -2.62
C GLN A 6 4.73 37.89 -2.36
N ALA A 7 4.61 37.42 -1.11
CA ALA A 7 3.63 36.41 -0.75
C ALA A 7 2.17 36.90 -0.91
N LEU A 8 1.89 38.16 -0.55
CA LEU A 8 0.55 38.75 -0.73
C LEU A 8 0.17 38.88 -2.22
N GLU A 9 1.12 39.28 -3.06
CA GLU A 9 0.91 39.37 -4.51
C GLU A 9 0.66 37.98 -5.13
N ALA A 10 1.42 36.95 -4.71
CA ALA A 10 1.25 35.58 -5.17
C ALA A 10 -0.12 34.97 -4.78
N LEU A 11 -0.65 35.29 -3.60
CA LEU A 11 -1.98 34.86 -3.17
C LEU A 11 -3.09 35.48 -4.02
N THR A 12 -2.91 36.73 -4.43
CA THR A 12 -3.89 37.48 -5.23
C THR A 12 -4.00 36.93 -6.65
N ASN A 13 -2.91 36.37 -7.17
CA ASN A 13 -2.83 35.78 -8.52
C ASN A 13 -3.16 34.28 -8.58
N LYS A 14 -3.72 33.69 -7.53
CA LYS A 14 -4.03 32.25 -7.50
C LYS A 14 -5.16 31.94 -8.48
N ARG A 15 -4.85 31.19 -9.54
CA ARG A 15 -5.86 30.70 -10.50
C ARG A 15 -6.76 29.68 -9.82
N GLU A 16 -8.07 29.80 -10.03
CA GLU A 16 -9.02 28.77 -9.63
C GLU A 16 -8.68 27.46 -10.35
N ILE A 17 -8.55 26.39 -9.58
CA ILE A 17 -8.35 25.05 -10.14
C ILE A 17 -9.74 24.55 -10.50
N ASN A 18 -10.00 24.42 -11.81
CA ASN A 18 -11.22 23.80 -12.28
C ASN A 18 -11.12 22.28 -12.05
N VAL A 19 -11.93 21.76 -11.15
CA VAL A 19 -12.02 20.32 -10.87
C VAL A 19 -13.26 19.79 -11.59
N GLU A 20 -13.09 18.71 -12.34
CA GLU A 20 -14.18 18.06 -13.05
C GLU A 20 -15.21 17.51 -12.05
N ASN A 21 -16.38 18.15 -12.00
CA ASN A 21 -17.44 17.76 -11.07
C ASN A 21 -18.21 16.55 -11.61
N THR A 22 -18.26 15.47 -10.83
CA THR A 22 -19.19 14.37 -11.12
C THR A 22 -20.62 14.77 -10.77
N LYS A 23 -21.58 14.43 -11.63
CA LYS A 23 -23.00 14.60 -11.34
C LYS A 23 -23.50 13.64 -10.26
N LYS A 24 -22.77 12.55 -10.00
CA LYS A 24 -23.18 11.48 -9.07
C LYS A 24 -22.04 11.09 -8.13
N ILE A 25 -22.18 11.47 -6.86
CA ILE A 25 -21.18 11.16 -5.82
C ILE A 25 -20.93 9.66 -5.67
N THR A 26 -21.97 8.84 -5.83
CA THR A 26 -21.83 7.37 -5.76
C THR A 26 -20.95 6.77 -6.85
N ALA A 27 -20.66 7.50 -7.94
CA ALA A 27 -19.73 7.05 -8.97
C ALA A 27 -18.26 7.20 -8.55
N ILE A 28 -17.95 8.15 -7.66
CA ILE A 28 -16.57 8.44 -7.23
C ILE A 28 -16.28 7.93 -5.81
N PHE A 29 -17.31 7.76 -4.98
CA PHE A 29 -17.17 7.32 -3.61
C PHE A 29 -16.53 5.93 -3.54
N GLY A 30 -15.42 5.80 -2.80
CA GLY A 30 -14.69 4.54 -2.67
C GLY A 30 -14.02 4.06 -3.97
N SER A 31 -14.01 4.87 -5.03
CA SER A 31 -13.48 4.45 -6.35
C SER A 31 -11.99 4.06 -6.30
N ASN A 32 -11.22 4.60 -5.35
CA ASN A 32 -9.80 4.30 -5.12
C ASN A 32 -9.57 3.44 -3.87
N VAL A 33 -10.56 2.63 -3.48
CA VAL A 33 -10.46 1.70 -2.34
C VAL A 33 -10.71 0.27 -2.84
N PHE A 34 -9.84 -0.66 -2.47
CA PHE A 34 -10.00 -2.08 -2.80
C PHE A 34 -11.03 -2.74 -1.88
N THR A 35 -12.31 -2.42 -2.09
CA THR A 35 -13.42 -2.94 -1.29
C THR A 35 -13.67 -4.43 -1.56
N LEU A 36 -14.46 -5.12 -0.72
CA LEU A 36 -14.88 -6.51 -0.99
C LEU A 36 -15.61 -6.65 -2.33
N LYS A 37 -16.39 -5.65 -2.76
CA LYS A 37 -17.03 -5.66 -4.08
C LYS A 37 -15.97 -5.72 -5.18
N THR A 38 -14.95 -4.88 -5.07
CA THR A 38 -13.82 -4.83 -6.00
C THR A 38 -12.99 -6.11 -5.92
N ALA A 39 -12.69 -6.59 -4.72
CA ALA A 39 -11.99 -7.85 -4.51
C ALA A 39 -12.70 -9.02 -5.22
N ARG A 40 -14.04 -9.03 -5.26
CA ARG A 40 -14.78 -10.08 -5.99
C ARG A 40 -14.52 -10.08 -7.51
N GLU A 41 -14.19 -8.94 -8.09
CA GLU A 41 -13.90 -8.80 -9.52
C GLU A 41 -12.46 -9.22 -9.86
N PHE A 42 -11.53 -9.13 -8.89
CA PHE A 42 -10.08 -9.32 -9.11
C PHE A 42 -9.50 -10.59 -8.47
N LEU A 43 -10.21 -11.22 -7.53
CA LEU A 43 -9.73 -12.39 -6.80
C LEU A 43 -10.37 -13.68 -7.31
N SER A 44 -9.64 -14.79 -7.16
CA SER A 44 -10.21 -16.13 -7.28
C SER A 44 -11.33 -16.33 -6.25
N ASP A 45 -12.23 -17.29 -6.50
CA ASP A 45 -13.31 -17.59 -5.56
C ASP A 45 -12.79 -18.01 -4.17
N GLU A 46 -11.69 -18.76 -4.15
CA GLU A 46 -11.01 -19.22 -2.93
C GLU A 46 -10.37 -18.05 -2.17
N ALA A 47 -9.58 -17.21 -2.85
CA ALA A 47 -8.93 -16.06 -2.23
C ALA A 47 -9.95 -15.04 -1.70
N TYR A 48 -11.03 -14.80 -2.44
CA TYR A 48 -12.13 -13.95 -2.00
C TYR A 48 -12.81 -14.49 -0.73
N LYS A 49 -13.15 -15.78 -0.71
CA LYS A 49 -13.75 -16.42 0.47
C LYS A 49 -12.79 -16.38 1.67
N SER A 50 -11.50 -16.63 1.44
CA SER A 50 -10.47 -16.52 2.48
C SER A 50 -10.43 -15.11 3.06
N LEU A 51 -10.38 -14.08 2.21
CA LEU A 51 -10.37 -12.68 2.65
C LEU A 51 -11.61 -12.34 3.49
N VAL A 52 -12.80 -12.66 2.99
CA VAL A 52 -14.08 -12.41 3.69
C VAL A 52 -14.12 -13.12 5.05
N ASN A 53 -13.62 -14.36 5.12
CA ASN A 53 -13.58 -15.11 6.36
C ASN A 53 -12.60 -14.50 7.35
N SER A 54 -11.40 -14.10 6.91
CA SER A 54 -10.40 -13.44 7.74
C SER A 54 -10.92 -12.12 8.32
N THR A 55 -11.53 -11.25 7.50
CA THR A 55 -12.11 -9.97 7.96
C THR A 55 -13.24 -10.19 8.99
N LYS A 56 -14.04 -11.25 8.84
CA LYS A 56 -15.16 -11.53 9.77
C LYS A 56 -14.74 -12.23 11.06
N SER A 57 -13.76 -13.12 10.99
CA SER A 57 -13.38 -14.01 12.11
C SER A 57 -12.11 -13.58 12.82
N GLY A 58 -11.37 -12.59 12.29
CA GLY A 58 -10.06 -12.19 12.79
C GLY A 58 -8.99 -13.26 12.59
N GLN A 59 -9.22 -14.24 11.72
CA GLN A 59 -8.26 -15.30 11.43
C GLN A 59 -7.19 -14.84 10.47
N LYS A 60 -5.97 -15.35 10.66
CA LYS A 60 -4.85 -15.11 9.75
C LYS A 60 -5.17 -15.63 8.35
N ILE A 61 -4.77 -14.88 7.34
CA ILE A 61 -4.83 -15.29 5.94
C ILE A 61 -3.71 -16.31 5.69
N ASP A 62 -4.04 -17.45 5.08
CA ASP A 62 -3.05 -18.45 4.68
C ASP A 62 -2.09 -17.87 3.63
N ARG A 63 -0.81 -18.27 3.65
CA ARG A 63 0.23 -17.70 2.78
C ARG A 63 -0.08 -17.89 1.29
N ILE A 64 -0.67 -19.02 0.90
CA ILE A 64 -1.05 -19.28 -0.49
C ILE A 64 -2.15 -18.31 -0.91
N MET A 65 -3.14 -18.09 -0.04
CA MET A 65 -4.21 -17.13 -0.28
C MET A 65 -3.69 -15.69 -0.30
N ALA A 66 -2.73 -15.35 0.58
CA ALA A 66 -2.10 -14.03 0.61
C ALA A 66 -1.41 -13.69 -0.74
N ASN A 67 -0.70 -14.65 -1.35
CA ASN A 67 -0.08 -14.45 -2.67
C ASN A 67 -1.12 -14.19 -3.76
N GLN A 68 -2.25 -14.91 -3.74
CA GLN A 68 -3.35 -14.67 -4.69
C GLN A 68 -4.01 -13.30 -4.47
N ILE A 69 -4.21 -12.90 -3.20
CA ILE A 69 -4.76 -11.60 -2.84
C ILE A 69 -3.82 -10.47 -3.29
N ALA A 70 -2.52 -10.60 -3.03
CA ALA A 70 -1.52 -9.62 -3.47
C ALA A 70 -1.52 -9.46 -4.99
N THR A 71 -1.56 -10.56 -5.73
CA THR A 71 -1.61 -10.53 -7.21
C THR A 71 -2.85 -9.79 -7.71
N GLY A 72 -4.03 -10.09 -7.16
CA GLY A 72 -5.27 -9.42 -7.57
C GLY A 72 -5.34 -7.94 -7.14
N MET A 73 -4.81 -7.61 -5.97
CA MET A 73 -4.71 -6.24 -5.49
C MET A 73 -3.78 -5.40 -6.37
N ARG A 74 -2.63 -5.96 -6.78
CA ARG A 74 -1.71 -5.31 -7.72
C ARG A 74 -2.39 -5.08 -9.06
N ALA A 75 -3.05 -6.09 -9.63
CA ALA A 75 -3.74 -5.94 -10.92
C ALA A 75 -4.81 -4.84 -10.88
N TRP A 76 -5.54 -4.71 -9.76
CA TRP A 76 -6.48 -3.60 -9.56
C TRP A 76 -5.78 -2.23 -9.47
N ALA A 77 -4.67 -2.16 -8.74
CA ALA A 77 -3.91 -0.94 -8.56
C ALA A 77 -3.26 -0.48 -9.89
N GLU A 78 -2.70 -1.42 -10.67
CA GLU A 78 -2.12 -1.18 -11.99
C GLU A 78 -3.17 -0.66 -12.98
N ASN A 79 -4.42 -1.16 -12.93
CA ASN A 79 -5.53 -0.61 -13.72
C ASN A 79 -5.84 0.86 -13.39
N LYS A 80 -5.34 1.38 -12.28
CA LYS A 80 -5.43 2.79 -11.86
C LYS A 80 -4.13 3.58 -12.10
N GLY A 81 -3.13 2.97 -12.71
CA GLY A 81 -1.82 3.58 -12.95
C GLY A 81 -0.90 3.63 -11.73
N VAL A 82 -1.19 2.83 -10.69
CA VAL A 82 -0.33 2.73 -9.51
C VAL A 82 0.92 1.91 -9.85
N THR A 83 2.09 2.42 -9.44
CA THR A 83 3.41 1.80 -9.69
C THR A 83 4.17 1.43 -8.41
N HIS A 84 3.65 1.88 -7.26
CA HIS A 84 4.28 1.71 -5.96
C HIS A 84 3.22 1.32 -4.92
N PHE A 85 3.66 0.67 -3.85
CA PHE A 85 2.87 0.42 -2.66
C PHE A 85 3.61 0.95 -1.43
N THR A 86 2.87 1.10 -0.33
CA THR A 86 3.44 1.43 0.98
C THR A 86 2.62 0.73 2.06
N HIS A 87 3.28 0.29 3.12
CA HIS A 87 2.61 0.02 4.38
C HIS A 87 2.31 1.35 5.04
N TRP A 88 1.06 1.79 4.98
CA TRP A 88 0.65 3.03 5.63
C TRP A 88 0.39 2.77 7.12
N PHE A 89 1.10 3.48 8.00
CA PHE A 89 0.91 3.38 9.44
C PHE A 89 1.10 4.73 10.14
N GLN A 90 0.52 4.85 11.35
CA GLN A 90 0.63 6.04 12.19
C GLN A 90 1.52 5.73 13.41
N PRO A 91 2.81 6.10 13.40
CA PRO A 91 3.67 5.97 14.57
C PRO A 91 3.24 6.91 15.70
N LEU A 92 3.64 6.56 16.94
CA LEU A 92 3.37 7.35 18.15
C LEU A 92 4.07 8.74 18.18
N THR A 93 4.78 9.11 17.12
CA THR A 93 5.40 10.43 16.93
C THR A 93 4.42 11.50 16.43
N GLY A 94 3.16 11.13 16.15
CA GLY A 94 2.10 12.07 15.75
C GLY A 94 2.15 12.52 14.28
N THR A 95 3.02 11.91 13.48
CA THR A 95 3.11 12.14 12.02
C THR A 95 2.98 10.80 11.30
N THR A 96 2.47 10.79 10.06
CA THR A 96 2.41 9.57 9.24
C THR A 96 3.80 9.19 8.76
N ALA A 97 4.11 7.89 8.77
CA ALA A 97 5.31 7.36 8.14
C ALA A 97 4.89 6.42 7.00
N GLU A 98 5.57 6.56 5.87
CA GLU A 98 5.37 5.73 4.70
C GLU A 98 6.70 5.52 3.97
N LYS A 99 6.83 4.37 3.33
CA LYS A 99 7.96 4.03 2.46
C LYS A 99 7.36 3.49 1.18
N HIS A 100 7.67 4.16 0.06
CA HIS A 100 7.15 3.75 -1.23
C HIS A 100 8.11 2.72 -1.84
N ASP A 101 7.62 1.50 -1.99
CA ASP A 101 8.30 0.40 -2.65
C ASP A 101 7.65 0.18 -4.03
N SER A 102 8.47 -0.02 -5.05
CA SER A 102 7.97 -0.28 -6.41
C SER A 102 7.51 -1.72 -6.55
N PHE A 103 6.52 -1.97 -7.42
CA PHE A 103 6.24 -3.34 -7.88
C PHE A 103 7.38 -3.91 -8.73
N PHE A 104 8.27 -3.05 -9.25
CA PHE A 104 9.33 -3.46 -10.15
C PHE A 104 10.38 -4.30 -9.43
N THR A 105 10.72 -5.43 -10.01
CA THR A 105 11.86 -6.26 -9.60
C THR A 105 12.48 -6.98 -10.80
N LEU A 106 13.69 -7.50 -10.62
CA LEU A 106 14.39 -8.30 -11.62
C LEU A 106 14.36 -9.77 -11.20
N LYS A 107 14.01 -10.65 -12.14
CA LYS A 107 14.19 -12.09 -11.97
C LYS A 107 15.67 -12.45 -11.92
N GLY A 108 15.98 -13.67 -11.48
CA GLY A 108 17.35 -14.18 -11.43
C GLY A 108 18.07 -14.23 -12.80
N ASP A 109 17.32 -14.22 -13.90
CA ASP A 109 17.82 -14.13 -15.27
C ASP A 109 17.96 -12.68 -15.79
N GLY A 110 17.65 -11.68 -14.96
CA GLY A 110 17.66 -10.26 -15.31
C GLY A 110 16.39 -9.75 -16.00
N THR A 111 15.36 -10.58 -16.17
CA THR A 111 14.09 -10.15 -16.78
C THR A 111 13.33 -9.21 -15.84
N PRO A 112 12.89 -8.03 -16.28
CA PRO A 112 12.07 -7.13 -15.46
C PRO A 112 10.66 -7.67 -15.33
N ILE A 113 10.13 -7.63 -14.11
CA ILE A 113 8.75 -7.97 -13.79
C ILE A 113 8.17 -6.99 -12.78
N GLU A 114 6.86 -6.82 -12.83
CA GLU A 114 6.10 -6.21 -11.74
C GLU A 114 5.58 -7.33 -10.84
N GLN A 115 5.87 -7.26 -9.54
CA GLN A 115 5.48 -8.25 -8.54
C GLN A 115 4.99 -7.59 -7.25
N PHE A 116 3.94 -8.17 -6.67
CA PHE A 116 3.51 -7.84 -5.32
C PHE A 116 3.25 -9.16 -4.60
N GLU A 117 4.04 -9.45 -3.57
CA GLU A 117 4.04 -10.75 -2.90
C GLU A 117 3.14 -10.76 -1.67
N GLY A 118 2.58 -11.93 -1.36
CA GLY A 118 1.77 -12.14 -0.15
C GLY A 118 2.55 -11.85 1.13
N ASP A 119 3.87 -12.05 1.11
CA ASP A 119 4.78 -11.70 2.22
C ASP A 119 4.84 -10.18 2.46
N SER A 120 4.39 -9.35 1.52
CA SER A 120 4.18 -7.91 1.74
C SER A 120 2.81 -7.60 2.33
N LEU A 121 1.88 -8.56 2.41
CA LEU A 121 0.56 -8.39 3.05
C LEU A 121 0.54 -8.96 4.48
N ILE A 122 1.10 -10.15 4.65
CA ILE A 122 1.10 -10.84 5.94
C ILE A 122 2.32 -10.46 6.76
N GLN A 123 2.21 -10.61 8.09
CA GLN A 123 3.34 -10.42 9.00
C GLN A 123 4.53 -11.29 8.55
N GLN A 124 5.62 -10.64 8.15
CA GLN A 124 6.85 -11.35 7.81
C GLN A 124 7.46 -12.02 9.05
N GLU A 125 8.11 -13.17 8.85
CA GLU A 125 9.06 -13.68 9.83
C GLU A 125 10.24 -12.69 9.95
N PRO A 126 10.82 -12.52 11.16
CA PRO A 126 11.92 -11.59 11.34
C PRO A 126 13.16 -12.02 10.53
N ASP A 127 13.43 -11.34 9.40
CA ASP A 127 14.71 -11.43 8.69
C ASP A 127 15.84 -10.97 9.62
N ALA A 128 16.64 -11.93 10.08
CA ALA A 128 17.83 -11.70 10.90
C ALA A 128 19.13 -11.79 10.09
N SER A 129 19.13 -11.53 8.78
CA SER A 129 20.23 -11.96 7.89
C SER A 129 20.87 -10.90 7.00
N SER A 130 20.43 -9.65 6.98
CA SER A 130 20.90 -8.67 5.97
C SER A 130 22.07 -7.75 6.36
N PHE A 131 22.82 -8.03 7.45
CA PHE A 131 24.07 -7.29 7.73
C PHE A 131 25.34 -8.15 7.58
N PRO A 132 26.26 -7.77 6.67
CA PRO A 132 27.60 -8.36 6.64
C PRO A 132 28.43 -7.76 7.80
N SER A 133 28.63 -8.58 8.84
CA SER A 133 29.53 -8.39 10.00
C SER A 133 29.16 -7.33 11.07
N GLY A 134 28.76 -7.84 12.24
CA GLY A 134 29.27 -7.39 13.55
C GLY A 134 28.67 -6.14 14.21
N GLY A 135 27.75 -6.34 15.18
CA GLY A 135 27.32 -5.25 16.07
C GLY A 135 26.38 -5.66 17.21
N LEU A 136 26.87 -6.50 18.13
CA LEU A 136 26.47 -6.78 19.53
C LEU A 136 25.36 -5.93 20.24
N ARG A 137 24.17 -5.76 19.66
CA ARG A 137 22.97 -5.29 20.39
C ARG A 137 21.72 -6.00 19.86
N ALA A 138 20.90 -6.50 20.79
CA ALA A 138 19.65 -7.18 20.50
C ALA A 138 18.66 -6.22 19.82
N THR A 139 18.48 -6.35 18.50
CA THR A 139 17.47 -5.60 17.73
C THR A 139 16.07 -6.22 17.85
N PHE A 140 15.72 -6.79 19.01
CA PHE A 140 14.42 -7.46 19.21
C PHE A 140 13.27 -6.47 19.44
N GLU A 141 13.55 -5.26 19.93
CA GLU A 141 12.51 -4.30 20.37
C GLU A 141 12.25 -3.12 19.43
N ALA A 142 12.95 -3.02 18.29
CA ALA A 142 12.79 -1.92 17.32
C ALA A 142 12.18 -2.37 15.98
N ARG A 143 11.54 -3.54 15.92
CA ARG A 143 10.94 -4.08 14.70
C ARG A 143 9.43 -4.01 14.81
N GLY A 144 8.84 -2.94 14.27
CA GLY A 144 7.40 -2.89 14.04
C GLY A 144 7.04 -3.93 12.98
N TYR A 145 6.15 -4.86 13.31
CA TYR A 145 5.57 -5.74 12.30
C TYR A 145 4.53 -4.96 11.52
N THR A 146 4.73 -4.78 10.22
CA THR A 146 3.67 -4.32 9.33
C THR A 146 2.85 -5.54 8.95
N ALA A 147 1.64 -5.62 9.51
CA ALA A 147 0.63 -6.56 9.05
C ALA A 147 -0.46 -5.73 8.37
N TRP A 148 -0.95 -6.22 7.23
CA TRP A 148 -2.18 -5.70 6.68
C TRP A 148 -3.33 -6.02 7.64
N ASP A 149 -4.20 -5.03 7.89
CA ASP A 149 -5.48 -5.18 8.59
C ASP A 149 -6.59 -5.35 7.54
N PRO A 150 -7.01 -6.59 7.23
CA PRO A 150 -7.95 -6.91 6.15
C PRO A 150 -9.43 -6.69 6.48
#